data_AF-A0A2V6HSE2-F1
#
_entry.id   AF-A0A2V6HSE2-F1
#
_cell.length_a   1.000
_cell.length_b   1.000
_cell.length_c   1.000
_cell.angle_alpha   90.00
_cell.angle_beta   90.00
_cell.angle_gamma   90.00
#
_symmetry.space_group_name_H-M   'P 1'
#
loop_
_entity.id
_entity.type
_entity.pdbx_description
1 polymer ?
#
loop_
_entity_poly.entity_id
_entity_poly.type
_entity_poly.pdbx_seq_one_letter_code
_entity_poly.pdbx_strand_id
1 'polypeptide(L)' 'MAKPTNNGDGIFGEPKEKVFDRFYRGHSLSGEVATGHGLGLSIAREIARARNTSAFRWPVD' A
#
# COMPACT_ATOMS: atom_id res chain seq x y z
N MET A 1 0.10 -16.42 15.82
CA MET A 1 -0.63 -15.75 14.70
C MET A 1 0.37 -15.30 13.65
N ALA A 2 0.23 -15.71 12.38
CA ALA A 2 1.17 -15.33 11.32
C ALA A 2 0.94 -13.87 10.90
N LYS A 3 1.99 -13.04 10.91
CA LYS A 3 1.96 -11.72 10.29
C LYS A 3 1.90 -11.91 8.77
N PRO A 4 1.07 -11.14 8.04
CA PRO A 4 1.13 -11.15 6.59
C PRO A 4 2.55 -10.77 6.16
N THR A 5 3.21 -11.64 5.40
CA THR A 5 4.49 -11.35 4.78
C THR A 5 4.22 -10.78 3.40
N ASN A 6 4.92 -9.70 3.04
CA ASN A 6 4.96 -9.25 1.67
C ASN A 6 6.00 -10.08 0.93
N ASN A 7 5.60 -10.77 -0.13
CA ASN A 7 6.50 -11.56 -0.98
C ASN A 7 7.04 -10.74 -2.17
N GLY A 8 6.62 -9.48 -2.33
CA GLY A 8 7.14 -8.59 -3.37
C GLY A 8 8.41 -7.87 -2.94
N ASP A 9 9.16 -7.37 -3.92
CA ASP A 9 10.51 -6.81 -3.77
C ASP A 9 10.61 -5.53 -2.92
N GLY A 10 9.49 -5.03 -2.40
CA GLY A 10 9.41 -3.77 -1.69
C GLY A 10 9.30 -2.57 -2.64
N ILE A 11 8.92 -1.42 -2.08
CA ILE A 11 8.83 -0.14 -2.80
C ILE A 11 9.94 0.77 -2.28
N PHE A 12 10.74 1.37 -3.16
CA PHE A 12 11.86 2.25 -2.81
C PHE A 12 11.84 3.54 -3.64
N GLY A 13 12.45 4.62 -3.14
CA GLY A 13 12.56 5.89 -3.85
C GLY A 13 11.21 6.60 -4.07
N GLU A 14 11.12 7.35 -5.17
CA GLU A 14 9.90 8.10 -5.57
C GLU A 14 8.60 7.27 -5.58
N PRO A 15 8.60 5.98 -5.99
CA PRO A 15 7.42 5.11 -5.87
C PRO A 15 6.78 5.09 -4.48
N LYS A 16 7.55 5.21 -3.38
CA LYS A 16 6.97 5.23 -2.02
C LYS A 16 6.00 6.38 -1.80
N GLU A 17 6.25 7.51 -2.44
CA GLU A 17 5.45 8.72 -2.30
C GLU A 17 4.25 8.66 -3.24
N LYS A 18 4.49 8.23 -4.49
CA LYS A 18 3.51 8.18 -5.59
C LYS A 18 2.55 7.00 -5.53
N VAL A 19 2.85 5.92 -4.80
CA VAL A 19 2.03 4.69 -4.77
C VAL A 19 0.59 4.89 -4.27
N PHE A 20 0.32 6.03 -3.66
CA PHE A 20 -1.00 6.40 -3.17
C PHE A 20 -1.71 7.42 -4.06
N ASP A 21 -1.08 7.87 -5.14
CA ASP A 21 -1.72 8.72 -6.14
C ASP A 21 -2.73 7.91 -6.94
N ARG A 22 -3.85 8.54 -7.29
CA ARG A 22 -4.86 7.89 -8.12
C ARG A 22 -4.28 7.53 -9.47
N PHE A 23 -4.55 6.32 -9.93
CA PHE A 23 -4.08 5.77 -11.21
C PHE A 23 -2.58 5.51 -11.30
N TYR A 24 -1.82 5.72 -10.21
CA TYR A 24 -0.42 5.31 -10.18
C TYR A 24 -0.33 3.79 -10.31
N ARG A 25 0.47 3.34 -11.27
CA ARG A 25 0.80 1.93 -11.46
C ARG A 25 2.32 1.79 -11.35
N GLY A 26 2.75 1.04 -10.33
CA GLY A 26 4.16 0.72 -10.16
C GLY A 26 4.65 -0.23 -11.24
N HIS A 27 5.95 -0.22 -11.48
CA HIS A 27 6.62 -1.27 -12.24
C HIS A 27 7.17 -2.30 -11.25
N SER A 28 7.03 -3.58 -11.57
CA SER A 28 7.80 -4.63 -10.89
C SER A 28 9.27 -4.53 -11.30
N LEU A 29 10.17 -5.19 -10.55
CA LEU A 29 11.57 -5.31 -10.96
C LEU A 29 11.74 -6.06 -12.28
N SER A 30 10.75 -6.88 -12.68
CA SER A 30 10.68 -7.50 -14.00
C SER A 30 10.29 -6.54 -15.14
N GLY A 31 10.03 -5.26 -14.83
CA GLY A 31 9.63 -4.23 -15.80
C GLY A 31 8.15 -4.28 -16.18
N GLU A 32 7.40 -5.26 -15.68
CA GLU A 32 5.96 -5.35 -15.92
C GLU A 32 5.21 -4.25 -15.16
N VAL A 33 4.22 -3.68 -15.83
CA VAL A 33 3.30 -2.74 -15.17
C VAL A 33 2.40 -3.56 -14.26
N ALA A 34 2.34 -3.15 -12.98
CA ALA A 34 1.45 -3.79 -12.01
C ALA A 34 0.01 -3.84 -12.54
N THR A 35 -0.63 -5.00 -12.36
CA THR A 35 -2.01 -5.21 -12.81
C THR A 35 -3.00 -4.35 -12.01
N GLY A 36 -4.14 -4.04 -12.63
CA GLY A 36 -5.17 -3.17 -12.04
C GLY A 36 -5.05 -1.69 -12.40
N HIS A 37 -5.89 -0.86 -11.77
CA HIS A 37 -6.09 0.55 -12.15
C HIS A 37 -5.43 1.57 -11.20
N GLY A 38 -4.62 1.14 -10.23
CA GLY A 38 -3.94 2.08 -9.33
C GLY A 38 -4.87 2.85 -8.39
N LEU A 39 -6.00 2.26 -8.00
CA LEU A 39 -6.99 2.92 -7.14
C LEU A 39 -6.96 2.44 -5.69
N GLY A 40 -6.60 1.18 -5.45
CA GLY A 40 -6.72 0.53 -4.13
C GLY A 40 -5.98 1.28 -3.01
N LEU A 41 -4.70 1.62 -3.21
CA LEU A 41 -3.92 2.33 -2.19
C LEU A 41 -4.39 3.78 -1.98
N SER A 42 -4.81 4.47 -3.03
CA SER A 42 -5.36 5.82 -2.91
C SER A 42 -6.61 5.82 -2.02
N ILE A 43 -7.52 4.85 -2.21
CA ILE A 43 -8.73 4.69 -1.39
C ILE A 43 -8.37 4.29 0.03
N ALA A 44 -7.43 3.35 0.22
CA ALA A 44 -6.99 2.91 1.53
C ALA A 44 -6.41 4.06 2.36
N ARG A 45 -5.66 4.97 1.74
CA ARG A 45 -5.15 6.18 2.38
C ARG A 45 -6.28 7.12 2.82
N GLU A 46 -7.27 7.34 1.96
CA GLU A 46 -8.42 8.18 2.32
C GLU A 46 -9.24 7.57 3.47
N ILE A 47 -9.43 6.25 3.48
CA ILE A 47 -10.08 5.53 4.59
C ILE A 47 -9.27 5.68 5.88
N ALA A 48 -7.94 5.51 5.82
CA ALA A 48 -7.07 5.66 6.99
C ALA A 48 -7.11 7.10 7.55
N ARG A 49 -7.10 8.11 6.67
CA ARG A 49 -7.22 9.53 7.04
C ARG A 49 -8.58 9.86 7.65
N ALA A 50 -9.65 9.35 7.06
CA ALA A 50 -11.00 9.50 7.59
C ALA A 50 -11.17 8.82 8.96
N ARG A 51 -10.35 7.80 9.24
CA ARG A 51 -10.36 7.01 10.48
C ARG A 51 -9.34 7.45 11.53
N ASN A 52 -8.89 8.71 11.51
CA ASN A 52 -8.03 9.29 12.56
C ASN A 52 -8.71 9.41 13.95
N THR A 53 -9.60 8.50 14.33
CA THR A 53 -10.05 8.29 15.71
C THR A 53 -9.52 6.95 16.22
N SER A 54 -8.55 7.05 17.13
CA SER A 54 -8.10 6.06 18.11
C SER A 54 -8.07 4.57 17.72
N ALA A 55 -6.84 4.09 17.51
CA ALA A 55 -6.30 2.87 18.10
C ALA A 55 -7.06 1.54 17.86
N PHE A 56 -6.73 0.86 16.76
CA PHE A 56 -6.68 -0.59 16.80
C PHE A 56 -5.28 -1.03 17.23
N ARG A 57 -5.04 -1.04 18.55
CA ARG A 57 -3.89 -1.74 19.10
C ARG A 57 -4.21 -3.23 19.06
N TRP A 58 -3.55 -3.94 18.15
CA TRP A 58 -3.58 -5.40 18.14
C TRP A 58 -3.07 -5.91 19.50
N PRO A 59 -3.85 -6.67 20.28
CA PRO A 59 -3.32 -7.34 21.46
C PRO A 59 -2.25 -8.33 20.98
N VAL A 60 -1.02 -8.09 21.42
CA VAL A 60 0.08 -9.03 21.24
C VAL A 60 0.20 -9.81 22.55
N ASP A 61 -0.30 -11.04 22.50
CA ASP A 61 0.02 -12.13 23.40
C ASP A 61 0.84 -13.17 22.61
#